data_AF-A0A9P8AJN5-F1
#
_entry.id   AF-A0A9P8AJN5-F1
#
_cell.length_a   1.000
_cell.length_b   1.000
_cell.length_c   1.000
_cell.angle_alpha   90.00
_cell.angle_beta   90.00
_cell.angle_gamma   90.00
#
_symmetry.space_group_name_H-M   'P 1'
#
loop_
_entity.id
_entity.type
_entity.pdbx_description
1 polymer ?
#
loop_
_entity_poly.entity_id
_entity_poly.type
_entity_poly.pdbx_seq_one_letter_code
_entity_poly.pdbx_strand_id
1 'polypeptide(L)'
;MSSSAEIIQILSDLLNNKTPLSSKTLIPEAFARIVKEDANLFPTIAPIITNILQAPDYYLIDPEIVIVTVLEVLIKSVECEQFLQYYPLPFILQALDSPLSSLNVLAVEVLSRKIESGDNDFLDNNPQVIDKIFLRYFTTSDNDNDSGQLGVLSKIEGLLSQIARLDVNTVKSQLLPKDKLDFLQAIKLRNDILSIRMINFILGLLPKYFKEIPSDLYTWPLEFLQSHDDVLLVAGILEFNKQLLGKIDLDETVPSKVLRTFQDIITLYLDNVATENFQFFTSLLVELICTMARQCMVPPMNEARHQITSFVKEIELCKVSNMRLESTDDFDYQLISSIDANFLQLVNPNFVAEFYGGDFDDFYLKLKVGITLNLLRNESFFDQIKSHLTPEIIKSVPSLDLAYRLITVLSVCPHTYKFLLHSLPSIVVGYLINAPSEISDKEIWSLRVLSLETLLHGFPPRELDGWRNELEESLLLMKYGRNIKNINPSVDIAHETL
;
A
#
# COMPACT_ATOMS: atom_id res chain seq x y z
N MET A 1 0.86 -36.73 15.01
CA MET A 1 0.15 -37.31 13.85
C MET A 1 -1.25 -37.61 14.34
N SER A 2 -2.16 -36.65 14.20
CA SER A 2 -3.57 -36.82 14.54
C SER A 2 -4.22 -37.68 13.46
N SER A 3 -4.96 -38.71 13.86
CA SER A 3 -5.63 -39.60 12.91
C SER A 3 -6.89 -38.93 12.35
N SER A 4 -7.29 -39.26 11.12
CA SER A 4 -8.52 -38.74 10.50
C SER A 4 -9.78 -38.98 11.36
N ALA A 5 -9.80 -40.08 12.12
CA ALA A 5 -10.84 -40.40 13.09
C ALA A 5 -10.90 -39.41 14.27
N GLU A 6 -9.75 -38.92 14.74
CA GLU A 6 -9.65 -37.95 15.84
C GLU A 6 -10.21 -36.59 15.43
N ILE A 7 -9.99 -36.18 14.18
CA ILE A 7 -10.57 -34.98 13.58
C ILE A 7 -12.10 -35.05 13.51
N ILE A 8 -12.64 -36.17 13.01
CA ILE A 8 -14.09 -36.36 12.89
C ILE A 8 -14.72 -36.39 14.29
N GLN A 9 -14.05 -37.01 15.25
CA GLN A 9 -14.50 -37.04 16.63
C GLN A 9 -14.55 -35.64 17.24
N ILE A 10 -13.50 -34.83 17.09
CA ILE A 10 -13.46 -33.44 17.57
C ILE A 10 -14.60 -32.61 16.95
N LEU A 11 -14.80 -32.70 15.63
CA LEU A 11 -15.88 -31.97 14.95
C LEU A 11 -17.28 -32.43 15.38
N SER A 12 -17.45 -33.74 15.58
CA SER A 12 -18.72 -34.31 16.06
C SER A 12 -19.00 -33.91 17.50
N ASP A 13 -17.97 -33.86 18.35
CA ASP A 13 -18.08 -33.44 19.74
C ASP A 13 -18.40 -31.94 19.85
N LEU A 14 -17.88 -31.10 18.95
CA LEU A 14 -18.26 -29.69 18.87
C LEU A 14 -19.73 -29.50 18.50
N LEU A 15 -20.20 -30.25 17.52
CA LEU A 15 -21.60 -30.24 17.10
C LEU A 15 -22.53 -30.68 18.24
N ASN A 16 -22.15 -31.73 18.97
CA ASN A 16 -23.00 -32.34 19.99
C ASN A 16 -22.94 -31.63 21.36
N ASN A 17 -21.76 -31.12 21.75
CA ASN A 17 -21.53 -30.62 23.11
C ASN A 17 -21.45 -29.08 23.21
N LYS A 18 -21.45 -28.36 22.07
CA LYS A 18 -21.34 -26.88 21.99
C LYS A 18 -20.18 -26.29 22.81
N THR A 19 -19.09 -27.04 22.99
CA THR A 19 -17.90 -26.58 23.73
C THR A 19 -17.13 -25.54 22.92
N PRO A 20 -16.63 -24.45 23.54
CA PRO A 20 -15.85 -23.43 22.84
C PRO A 20 -14.54 -24.00 22.30
N LEU A 21 -14.23 -23.73 21.04
CA LEU A 21 -12.97 -24.07 20.41
C LEU A 21 -11.87 -23.10 20.81
N SER A 22 -10.69 -23.61 21.15
CA SER A 22 -9.47 -22.81 21.24
C SER A 22 -8.53 -23.16 20.09
N SER A 23 -7.78 -22.18 19.58
CA SER A 23 -6.70 -22.31 18.59
C SER A 23 -5.61 -23.33 18.94
N LYS A 24 -5.56 -23.80 20.20
CA LYS A 24 -4.66 -24.88 20.64
C LYS A 24 -5.20 -26.29 20.35
N THR A 25 -6.49 -26.42 20.00
CA THR A 25 -7.20 -27.70 19.88
C THR A 25 -7.25 -28.19 18.42
N LEU A 26 -7.29 -27.27 17.47
CA LEU A 26 -7.35 -27.54 16.03
C LEU A 26 -6.32 -26.65 15.33
N ILE A 27 -5.26 -27.26 14.79
CA ILE A 27 -4.24 -26.55 14.00
C ILE A 27 -4.68 -26.63 12.53
N PRO A 28 -5.09 -25.51 11.89
CA PRO A 28 -5.63 -25.53 10.53
C PRO A 28 -4.69 -26.19 9.50
N GLU A 29 -3.38 -25.97 9.64
CA GLU A 29 -2.36 -26.54 8.75
C GLU A 29 -2.22 -28.06 8.87
N ALA A 30 -2.34 -28.60 10.09
CA ALA A 30 -2.33 -30.05 10.30
C ALA A 30 -3.59 -30.69 9.71
N PHE A 31 -4.72 -29.98 9.80
CA PHE A 31 -5.98 -30.37 9.19
C PHE A 31 -5.92 -30.39 7.66
N ALA A 32 -5.33 -29.34 7.05
CA ALA A 32 -5.05 -29.24 5.62
C ALA A 32 -4.32 -30.47 5.10
N ARG A 33 -3.25 -30.82 5.82
CA ARG A 33 -2.34 -31.88 5.42
C ARG A 33 -3.04 -33.23 5.43
N ILE A 34 -3.87 -33.49 6.44
CA ILE A 34 -4.63 -34.75 6.56
C ILE A 34 -5.68 -34.87 5.46
N VAL A 35 -6.42 -33.80 5.14
CA VAL A 35 -7.43 -33.86 4.06
C VAL A 35 -6.80 -33.90 2.67
N LYS A 36 -5.65 -33.26 2.49
CA LYS A 36 -4.88 -33.38 1.24
C LYS A 36 -4.32 -34.80 1.03
N GLU A 37 -3.98 -35.49 2.12
CA GLU A 37 -3.50 -36.87 2.10
C GLU A 37 -4.65 -37.90 1.92
N ASP A 38 -5.91 -37.55 2.26
CA ASP A 38 -7.09 -38.38 2.04
C ASP A 38 -8.33 -37.56 1.61
N ALA A 39 -8.53 -37.47 0.28
CA ALA A 39 -9.65 -36.74 -0.32
C ALA A 39 -11.04 -37.28 0.09
N ASN A 40 -11.15 -38.53 0.57
CA ASN A 40 -12.43 -39.11 0.99
C ASN A 40 -12.94 -38.52 2.32
N LEU A 41 -12.10 -37.75 3.03
CA LEU A 41 -12.49 -37.09 4.27
C LEU A 41 -13.40 -35.89 4.06
N PHE A 42 -13.23 -35.16 2.95
CA PHE A 42 -14.02 -33.98 2.66
C PHE A 42 -15.53 -34.26 2.64
N PRO A 43 -16.02 -35.32 1.96
CA PRO A 43 -17.41 -35.78 2.04
C PRO A 43 -18.01 -35.93 3.44
N THR A 44 -17.18 -36.33 4.40
CA THR A 44 -17.61 -36.61 5.78
C THR A 44 -17.56 -35.35 6.64
N ILE A 45 -16.55 -34.51 6.41
CA ILE A 45 -16.28 -33.30 7.21
C ILE A 45 -17.16 -32.13 6.78
N ALA A 46 -17.37 -31.93 5.47
CA ALA A 46 -18.09 -30.77 4.94
C ALA A 46 -19.52 -30.61 5.54
N PRO A 47 -20.36 -31.68 5.63
CA PRO A 47 -21.68 -31.55 6.25
C PRO A 47 -21.61 -31.21 7.75
N ILE A 48 -20.63 -31.74 8.48
CA ILE A 48 -20.46 -31.48 9.92
C ILE A 48 -20.12 -30.00 10.12
N ILE A 49 -19.16 -29.48 9.36
CA ILE A 49 -18.79 -28.07 9.42
C ILE A 49 -19.99 -27.19 9.09
N THR A 50 -20.73 -27.49 8.01
CA THR A 50 -21.92 -26.71 7.63
C THR A 50 -22.98 -26.67 8.73
N ASN A 51 -23.23 -27.80 9.41
CA ASN A 51 -24.16 -27.83 10.53
C ASN A 51 -23.67 -27.00 11.73
N ILE A 52 -22.35 -26.99 12.00
CA ILE A 52 -21.78 -26.13 13.04
C ILE A 52 -21.95 -24.65 12.67
N LEU A 53 -21.67 -24.27 11.42
CA LEU A 53 -21.80 -22.89 10.95
C LEU A 53 -23.27 -22.40 10.93
N GLN A 54 -24.24 -23.32 10.79
CA GLN A 54 -25.67 -23.04 10.87
C GLN A 54 -26.20 -22.90 12.31
N ALA A 55 -25.40 -23.23 13.32
CA ALA A 55 -25.85 -23.15 14.71
C ALA A 55 -26.13 -21.68 15.09
N PRO A 56 -27.29 -21.37 15.69
CA PRO A 56 -27.64 -20.00 16.09
C PRO A 56 -26.67 -19.42 17.13
N ASP A 57 -25.99 -20.29 17.89
CA ASP A 57 -25.00 -19.92 18.90
C ASP A 57 -23.54 -20.14 18.42
N TYR A 58 -23.29 -20.14 17.11
CA TYR A 58 -21.98 -20.47 16.53
C TYR A 58 -20.81 -19.67 17.14
N TYR A 59 -21.02 -18.38 17.43
CA TYR A 59 -20.01 -17.52 18.05
C TYR A 59 -19.57 -17.99 19.45
N LEU A 60 -20.38 -18.79 20.14
CA LEU A 60 -19.99 -19.44 21.41
C LEU A 60 -19.16 -20.70 21.19
N ILE A 61 -19.34 -21.37 20.06
CA ILE A 61 -18.65 -22.61 19.68
C ILE A 61 -17.26 -22.27 19.10
N ASP A 62 -17.15 -21.18 18.32
CA ASP A 62 -15.91 -20.81 17.64
C ASP A 62 -15.58 -19.30 17.80
N PRO A 63 -15.29 -18.84 19.02
CA PRO A 63 -15.01 -17.43 19.29
C PRO A 63 -13.72 -16.94 18.59
N GLU A 64 -12.81 -17.86 18.23
CA GLU A 64 -11.55 -17.57 17.56
C GLU A 64 -11.59 -17.80 16.03
N ILE A 65 -12.76 -18.09 15.43
CA ILE A 65 -12.96 -18.23 13.98
C ILE A 65 -12.08 -19.36 13.37
N VAL A 66 -11.76 -20.37 14.17
CA VAL A 66 -10.90 -21.50 13.78
C VAL A 66 -11.61 -22.43 12.79
N ILE A 67 -12.92 -22.64 12.91
CA ILE A 67 -13.69 -23.52 12.00
C ILE A 67 -13.76 -22.90 10.60
N VAL A 68 -13.95 -21.57 10.52
CA VAL A 68 -13.86 -20.85 9.25
C VAL A 68 -12.46 -20.99 8.66
N THR A 69 -11.40 -20.82 9.45
CA THR A 69 -10.02 -20.98 8.98
C THR A 69 -9.76 -22.40 8.46
N VAL A 70 -10.25 -23.42 9.18
CA VAL A 70 -10.17 -24.82 8.76
C VAL A 70 -10.92 -25.03 7.44
N LEU A 71 -12.11 -24.46 7.30
CA LEU A 71 -12.90 -24.54 6.07
C LEU A 71 -12.18 -23.91 4.87
N GLU A 72 -11.59 -22.73 5.03
CA GLU A 72 -10.80 -22.08 3.97
C GLU A 72 -9.66 -22.98 3.48
N VAL A 73 -8.95 -23.56 4.44
CA VAL A 73 -7.83 -24.46 4.19
C VAL A 73 -8.30 -25.76 3.53
N LEU A 74 -9.48 -26.27 3.91
CA LEU A 74 -10.10 -27.44 3.29
C LEU A 74 -10.51 -27.18 1.84
N ILE A 75 -11.24 -26.09 1.58
CA ILE A 75 -11.69 -25.72 0.24
C ILE A 75 -10.48 -25.53 -0.69
N LYS A 76 -9.36 -24.99 -0.19
CA LYS A 76 -8.11 -24.86 -0.95
C LYS A 76 -7.41 -26.19 -1.24
N SER A 77 -7.67 -27.23 -0.43
CA SER A 77 -7.01 -28.53 -0.51
C SER A 77 -7.72 -29.55 -1.41
N VAL A 78 -8.91 -29.24 -1.90
CA VAL A 78 -9.79 -30.16 -2.64
C VAL A 78 -10.07 -29.63 -4.05
N GLU A 79 -10.31 -30.54 -5.01
CA GLU A 79 -10.68 -30.17 -6.39
C GLU A 79 -12.03 -29.46 -6.45
N CYS A 80 -12.19 -28.59 -7.45
CA CYS A 80 -13.35 -27.71 -7.53
C CYS A 80 -14.67 -28.46 -7.72
N GLU A 81 -14.66 -29.50 -8.55
CA GLU A 81 -15.84 -30.33 -8.81
C GLU A 81 -16.30 -31.05 -7.54
N GLN A 82 -15.35 -31.46 -6.68
CA GLN A 82 -15.66 -32.22 -5.48
C GLN A 82 -16.39 -31.35 -4.45
N PHE A 83 -15.93 -30.13 -4.17
CA PHE A 83 -16.64 -29.28 -3.19
C PHE A 83 -17.98 -28.75 -3.70
N LEU A 84 -18.13 -28.51 -5.01
CA LEU A 84 -19.40 -28.06 -5.59
C LEU A 84 -20.53 -29.09 -5.49
N GLN A 85 -20.21 -30.38 -5.32
CA GLN A 85 -21.22 -31.40 -5.01
C GLN A 85 -21.85 -31.19 -3.63
N TYR A 86 -21.09 -30.64 -2.67
CA TYR A 86 -21.54 -30.36 -1.31
C TYR A 86 -22.08 -28.95 -1.14
N TYR A 87 -21.53 -28.01 -1.90
CA TYR A 87 -21.93 -26.61 -1.92
C TYR A 87 -22.47 -26.22 -3.31
N PRO A 88 -23.62 -26.77 -3.72
CA PRO A 88 -24.19 -26.46 -5.03
C PRO A 88 -24.69 -25.01 -5.07
N LEU A 89 -24.90 -24.48 -6.28
CA LEU A 89 -25.36 -23.11 -6.48
C LEU A 89 -26.57 -22.70 -5.61
N PRO A 90 -27.64 -23.51 -5.45
CA PRO A 90 -28.76 -23.14 -4.58
C PRO A 90 -28.34 -22.91 -3.13
N PHE A 91 -27.39 -23.70 -2.62
CA PHE A 91 -26.82 -23.51 -1.29
C PHE A 91 -26.05 -22.20 -1.21
N ILE A 92 -25.19 -21.91 -2.20
CA ILE A 92 -24.38 -20.68 -2.24
C ILE A 92 -25.30 -19.45 -2.19
N LEU A 93 -26.35 -19.42 -3.02
CA LEU A 93 -27.30 -18.31 -3.06
C LEU A 93 -28.04 -18.14 -1.74
N GLN A 94 -28.50 -19.24 -1.14
CA GLN A 94 -29.16 -19.22 0.17
C GLN A 94 -28.20 -18.77 1.29
N ALA A 95 -26.94 -19.18 1.24
CA ALA A 95 -25.94 -18.83 2.23
C ALA A 95 -25.59 -17.33 2.19
N LEU A 96 -25.53 -16.72 1.00
CA LEU A 96 -25.34 -15.26 0.82
C LEU A 96 -26.53 -14.43 1.34
N ASP A 97 -27.75 -14.99 1.29
CA ASP A 97 -28.95 -14.35 1.85
C ASP A 97 -29.08 -14.56 3.37
N SER A 98 -28.25 -15.44 3.95
CA SER A 98 -28.37 -15.80 5.35
C SER A 98 -27.98 -14.64 6.28
N PRO A 99 -28.69 -14.45 7.41
CA PRO A 99 -28.23 -13.52 8.44
C PRO A 99 -26.93 -13.98 9.12
N LEU A 100 -26.57 -15.27 9.01
CA LEU A 100 -25.38 -15.83 9.68
C LEU A 100 -24.08 -15.46 8.93
N SER A 101 -23.21 -14.67 9.56
CA SER A 101 -21.91 -14.25 9.01
C SER A 101 -21.04 -15.43 8.58
N SER A 102 -21.04 -16.52 9.36
CA SER A 102 -20.32 -17.78 9.08
C SER A 102 -20.67 -18.40 7.73
N LEU A 103 -21.96 -18.43 7.37
CA LEU A 103 -22.42 -18.98 6.09
C LEU A 103 -22.07 -18.08 4.91
N ASN A 104 -22.09 -16.76 5.12
CA ASN A 104 -21.63 -15.81 4.12
C ASN A 104 -20.14 -16.01 3.83
N VAL A 105 -19.30 -16.19 4.86
CA VAL A 105 -17.87 -16.50 4.68
C VAL A 105 -17.68 -17.78 3.87
N LEU A 106 -18.38 -18.86 4.23
CA LEU A 106 -18.33 -20.11 3.48
C LEU A 106 -18.70 -19.91 2.00
N ALA A 107 -19.81 -19.23 1.73
CA ALA A 107 -20.25 -18.97 0.36
C ALA A 107 -19.21 -18.16 -0.44
N VAL A 108 -18.62 -17.14 0.16
CA VAL A 108 -17.59 -16.29 -0.46
C VAL A 108 -16.32 -17.08 -0.73
N GLU A 109 -15.90 -17.98 0.16
CA GLU A 109 -14.70 -18.80 -0.04
C GLU A 109 -14.90 -19.84 -1.15
N VAL A 110 -16.06 -20.50 -1.18
CA VAL A 110 -16.47 -21.42 -2.26
C VAL A 110 -16.44 -20.70 -3.61
N LEU A 111 -16.98 -19.48 -3.67
CA LEU A 111 -17.00 -18.67 -4.89
C LEU A 111 -15.62 -18.18 -5.31
N SER A 112 -14.82 -17.70 -4.36
CA SER A 112 -13.43 -17.27 -4.62
C SER A 112 -12.63 -18.42 -5.23
N ARG A 113 -12.74 -19.61 -4.64
CA ARG A 113 -12.05 -20.80 -5.16
C ARG A 113 -12.55 -21.22 -6.53
N LYS A 114 -13.87 -21.15 -6.77
CA LYS A 114 -14.44 -21.45 -8.08
C LYS A 114 -13.87 -20.52 -9.15
N ILE A 115 -13.77 -19.22 -8.85
CA ILE A 115 -13.22 -18.22 -9.78
C ILE A 115 -11.72 -18.43 -10.00
N GLU A 116 -10.95 -18.70 -8.95
CA GLU A 116 -9.52 -19.00 -9.04
C GLU A 116 -9.21 -20.24 -9.89
N SER A 117 -10.15 -21.20 -9.99
CA SER A 117 -9.97 -22.37 -10.85
C SER A 117 -9.97 -22.06 -12.36
N GLY A 118 -10.30 -20.82 -12.75
CA GLY A 118 -10.31 -20.37 -14.14
C GLY A 118 -11.58 -20.71 -14.92
N ASP A 119 -12.61 -21.24 -14.25
CA ASP A 119 -13.92 -21.51 -14.86
C ASP A 119 -14.75 -20.22 -14.93
N ASN A 120 -14.47 -19.44 -15.98
CA ASN A 120 -15.20 -18.20 -16.30
C ASN A 120 -16.67 -18.48 -16.69
N ASP A 121 -16.97 -19.67 -17.21
CA ASP A 121 -18.31 -20.06 -17.64
C ASP A 121 -19.29 -20.15 -16.46
N PHE A 122 -18.79 -20.40 -15.24
CA PHE A 122 -19.64 -20.46 -14.06
C PHE A 122 -20.40 -19.16 -13.81
N LEU A 123 -19.74 -18.00 -13.90
CA LEU A 123 -20.40 -16.71 -13.69
C LEU A 123 -21.28 -16.33 -14.88
N ASP A 124 -20.91 -16.72 -16.09
CA ASP A 124 -21.72 -16.51 -17.30
C ASP A 124 -23.05 -17.24 -17.23
N ASN A 125 -23.03 -18.48 -16.74
CA ASN A 125 -24.22 -19.29 -16.57
C ASN A 125 -25.03 -18.92 -15.32
N ASN A 126 -24.45 -18.18 -14.37
CA ASN A 126 -25.06 -17.87 -13.08
C ASN A 126 -24.91 -16.39 -12.67
N PRO A 127 -25.41 -15.43 -13.49
CA PRO A 127 -25.26 -14.00 -13.23
C PRO A 127 -25.85 -13.54 -11.89
N GLN A 128 -26.88 -14.21 -11.39
CA GLN A 128 -27.52 -13.94 -10.10
C GLN A 128 -26.56 -14.01 -8.90
N VAL A 129 -25.43 -14.71 -9.03
CA VAL A 129 -24.39 -14.74 -7.99
C VAL A 129 -23.81 -13.35 -7.77
N ILE A 130 -23.51 -12.61 -8.86
CA ILE A 130 -22.96 -11.26 -8.80
C ILE A 130 -23.96 -10.30 -8.15
N ASP A 131 -25.25 -10.43 -8.48
CA ASP A 131 -26.32 -9.64 -7.87
C ASP A 131 -26.42 -9.85 -6.37
N LYS A 132 -26.33 -11.11 -5.92
CA LYS A 132 -26.38 -11.46 -4.50
C LYS A 132 -25.19 -10.93 -3.73
N ILE A 133 -23.97 -11.07 -4.27
CA ILE A 133 -22.76 -10.52 -3.67
C ILE A 133 -22.86 -9.00 -3.56
N PHE A 134 -23.28 -8.34 -4.64
CA PHE A 134 -23.44 -6.88 -4.68
C PHE A 134 -24.45 -6.41 -3.64
N LEU A 135 -25.64 -7.02 -3.60
CA LEU A 135 -26.68 -6.66 -2.64
C LEU A 135 -26.16 -6.88 -1.21
N ARG A 136 -25.54 -8.03 -0.94
CA ARG A 136 -25.03 -8.34 0.40
C ARG A 136 -23.99 -7.32 0.88
N TYR A 137 -23.10 -6.89 0.00
CA TYR A 137 -22.09 -5.89 0.31
C TYR A 137 -22.71 -4.54 0.75
N PHE A 138 -23.79 -4.12 0.08
CA PHE A 138 -24.46 -2.85 0.37
C PHE A 138 -25.60 -2.93 1.40
N THR A 139 -26.02 -4.13 1.83
CA THR A 139 -27.09 -4.30 2.83
C THR A 139 -26.63 -4.83 4.18
N THR A 140 -25.39 -5.34 4.31
CA THR A 140 -24.87 -5.80 5.61
C THR A 140 -24.77 -4.60 6.55
N SER A 141 -25.58 -4.56 7.61
CA SER A 141 -25.65 -3.43 8.55
C SER A 141 -24.58 -3.53 9.63
N ASP A 142 -23.78 -2.50 9.84
CA ASP A 142 -22.75 -2.47 10.92
C ASP A 142 -23.35 -2.24 12.33
N ASN A 143 -24.67 -2.32 12.49
CA ASN A 143 -25.37 -1.97 13.73
C ASN A 143 -25.31 -3.05 14.82
N ASP A 144 -24.84 -4.25 14.49
CA ASP A 144 -24.63 -5.30 15.48
C ASP A 144 -23.14 -5.36 15.80
N ASN A 145 -22.77 -5.40 17.08
CA ASN A 145 -21.40 -5.53 17.61
C ASN A 145 -20.69 -6.85 17.22
N ASP A 146 -21.06 -7.43 16.07
CA ASP A 146 -20.61 -8.71 15.58
C ASP A 146 -19.39 -8.50 14.66
N SER A 147 -18.19 -8.59 15.25
CA SER A 147 -16.91 -8.54 14.54
C SER A 147 -16.83 -9.50 13.32
N GLY A 148 -17.68 -10.53 13.26
CA GLY A 148 -17.82 -11.42 12.11
C GLY A 148 -18.34 -10.72 10.84
N GLN A 149 -19.11 -9.63 10.95
CA GLN A 149 -19.68 -8.94 9.79
C GLN A 149 -18.63 -8.14 8.99
N LEU A 150 -17.67 -7.51 9.67
CA LEU A 150 -16.53 -6.84 9.02
C LEU A 150 -15.64 -7.84 8.25
N GLY A 151 -15.43 -9.03 8.83
CA GLY A 151 -14.70 -10.12 8.16
C GLY A 151 -15.39 -10.59 6.87
N VAL A 152 -16.72 -10.68 6.88
CA VAL A 152 -17.53 -10.98 5.69
C VAL A 152 -17.37 -9.89 4.63
N LEU A 153 -17.47 -8.62 5.01
CA LEU A 153 -17.33 -7.50 4.07
C LEU A 153 -15.98 -7.49 3.37
N SER A 154 -14.88 -7.64 4.12
CA SER A 154 -13.53 -7.68 3.55
C SER A 154 -13.36 -8.84 2.55
N LYS A 155 -13.92 -10.02 2.87
CA LYS A 155 -13.93 -11.16 1.95
C LYS A 155 -14.77 -10.88 0.69
N ILE A 156 -15.92 -10.24 0.83
CA ILE A 156 -16.75 -9.83 -0.32
C ILE A 156 -16.02 -8.81 -1.20
N GLU A 157 -15.35 -7.81 -0.63
CA GLU A 157 -14.53 -6.85 -1.39
C GLU A 157 -13.42 -7.55 -2.18
N GLY A 158 -12.75 -8.52 -1.53
CA GLY A 158 -11.74 -9.37 -2.17
C GLY A 158 -12.32 -10.16 -3.35
N LEU A 159 -13.47 -10.81 -3.15
CA LEU A 159 -14.18 -11.55 -4.19
C LEU A 159 -14.62 -10.64 -5.35
N LEU A 160 -15.21 -9.48 -5.08
CA LEU A 160 -15.61 -8.52 -6.11
C LEU A 160 -14.40 -8.02 -6.91
N SER A 161 -13.26 -7.80 -6.25
CA SER A 161 -12.00 -7.43 -6.90
C SER A 161 -11.45 -8.56 -7.77
N GLN A 162 -11.60 -9.83 -7.36
CA GLN A 162 -11.24 -10.99 -8.19
C GLN A 162 -12.16 -11.11 -9.41
N ILE A 163 -13.48 -11.01 -9.22
CA ILE A 163 -14.48 -11.02 -10.29
C ILE A 163 -14.17 -9.91 -11.31
N ALA A 164 -13.88 -8.70 -10.83
CA ALA A 164 -13.57 -7.56 -11.68
C ALA A 164 -12.37 -7.78 -12.61
N ARG A 165 -11.41 -8.62 -12.22
CA ARG A 165 -10.22 -8.94 -13.04
C ARG A 165 -10.53 -9.92 -14.17
N LEU A 166 -11.61 -10.69 -14.08
CA LEU A 166 -11.98 -11.68 -15.09
C LEU A 166 -12.27 -11.03 -16.44
N ASP A 167 -11.76 -11.63 -17.52
CA ASP A 167 -11.91 -11.13 -18.89
C ASP A 167 -13.16 -11.63 -19.59
N VAL A 168 -14.30 -11.23 -19.04
CA VAL A 168 -15.59 -11.78 -19.42
C VAL A 168 -16.60 -10.64 -19.59
N ASN A 169 -17.17 -10.52 -20.81
CA ASN A 169 -18.14 -9.47 -21.15
C ASN A 169 -19.39 -9.51 -20.24
N THR A 170 -19.78 -10.69 -19.78
CA THR A 170 -20.93 -10.87 -18.89
C THR A 170 -20.67 -10.23 -17.53
N VAL A 171 -19.47 -10.38 -16.96
CA VAL A 171 -19.09 -9.76 -15.68
C VAL A 171 -19.30 -8.25 -15.73
N LYS A 172 -18.87 -7.60 -16.81
CA LYS A 172 -19.13 -6.17 -17.04
C LYS A 172 -20.63 -5.85 -17.05
N SER A 173 -21.42 -6.59 -17.84
CA SER A 173 -22.88 -6.36 -17.94
C SER A 173 -23.63 -6.54 -16.62
N GLN A 174 -23.06 -7.34 -15.70
CA GLN A 174 -23.65 -7.62 -14.39
C GLN A 174 -23.14 -6.69 -13.29
N LEU A 175 -21.89 -6.23 -13.34
CA LEU A 175 -21.33 -5.32 -12.34
C LEU A 175 -21.74 -3.86 -12.58
N LEU A 176 -21.90 -3.46 -13.84
CA LEU A 176 -22.20 -2.08 -14.25
C LEU A 176 -23.52 -1.91 -15.05
N PRO A 177 -24.62 -2.63 -14.76
CA PRO A 177 -25.91 -2.35 -15.36
C PRO A 177 -26.46 -1.01 -14.82
N LYS A 178 -27.34 -0.39 -15.62
CA LYS A 178 -27.83 0.97 -15.35
C LYS A 178 -28.49 1.12 -13.98
N ASP A 179 -29.29 0.14 -13.57
CA ASP A 179 -29.95 0.10 -12.26
C ASP A 179 -28.97 0.07 -11.09
N LYS A 180 -27.85 -0.66 -11.19
CA LYS A 180 -26.78 -0.62 -10.18
C LYS A 180 -26.06 0.72 -10.18
N LEU A 181 -25.81 1.31 -11.36
CA LEU A 181 -25.21 2.65 -11.43
C LEU A 181 -26.11 3.71 -10.77
N ASP A 182 -27.42 3.66 -11.04
CA ASP A 182 -28.41 4.54 -10.41
C ASP A 182 -28.46 4.34 -8.88
N PHE A 183 -28.36 3.10 -8.41
CA PHE A 183 -28.27 2.77 -6.99
C PHE A 183 -27.00 3.32 -6.32
N LEU A 184 -25.83 3.16 -6.95
CA LEU A 184 -24.56 3.72 -6.45
C LEU A 184 -24.62 5.25 -6.41
N GLN A 185 -25.21 5.88 -7.43
CA GLN A 185 -25.41 7.33 -7.44
C GLN A 185 -26.28 7.80 -6.28
N ALA A 186 -27.32 7.03 -5.91
CA ALA A 186 -28.13 7.32 -4.74
C ALA A 186 -27.36 7.16 -3.42
N ILE A 187 -26.48 6.14 -3.32
CA ILE A 187 -25.60 5.94 -2.15
C ILE A 187 -24.62 7.10 -1.98
N LYS A 188 -24.00 7.57 -3.07
CA LYS A 188 -23.04 8.67 -3.04
C LYS A 188 -23.55 9.90 -2.29
N LEU A 189 -24.86 10.14 -2.33
CA LEU A 189 -25.53 11.28 -1.71
C LEU A 189 -25.85 11.08 -0.22
N ARG A 190 -25.68 9.87 0.34
CA ARG A 190 -26.15 9.51 1.69
C ARG A 190 -25.19 9.88 2.83
N ASN A 191 -23.94 10.25 2.51
CA ASN A 191 -22.90 10.61 3.49
C ASN A 191 -22.85 9.66 4.70
N ASP A 192 -22.71 8.37 4.43
CA ASP A 192 -22.64 7.34 5.46
C ASP A 192 -21.61 6.25 5.09
N ILE A 193 -21.55 5.18 5.88
CA ILE A 193 -20.63 4.06 5.64
C ILE A 193 -20.84 3.40 4.26
N LEU A 194 -22.04 3.49 3.68
CA LEU A 194 -22.31 2.95 2.35
C LEU A 194 -21.58 3.79 1.28
N SER A 195 -21.40 5.10 1.49
CA SER A 195 -20.56 5.93 0.62
C SER A 195 -19.11 5.44 0.60
N ILE A 196 -18.54 5.07 1.76
CA ILE A 196 -17.19 4.51 1.84
C ILE A 196 -17.12 3.15 1.13
N ARG A 197 -18.12 2.28 1.35
CA ARG A 197 -18.20 0.99 0.64
C ARG A 197 -18.31 1.15 -0.87
N MET A 198 -19.08 2.14 -1.32
CA MET A 198 -19.22 2.49 -2.74
C MET A 198 -17.88 2.94 -3.31
N ILE A 199 -17.16 3.81 -2.61
CA ILE A 199 -15.81 4.28 -2.95
C ILE A 199 -14.85 3.08 -3.12
N ASN A 200 -14.81 2.15 -2.16
CA ASN A 200 -13.99 0.94 -2.23
C ASN A 200 -14.36 0.04 -3.42
N PHE A 201 -15.67 -0.15 -3.65
CA PHE A 201 -16.18 -0.93 -4.78
C PHE A 201 -15.70 -0.34 -6.11
N ILE A 202 -15.88 0.97 -6.30
CA ILE A 202 -15.41 1.67 -7.51
C ILE A 202 -13.88 1.54 -7.66
N LEU A 203 -13.09 1.72 -6.59
CA LEU A 203 -11.64 1.50 -6.60
C LEU A 203 -11.21 0.10 -7.06
N GLY A 204 -12.01 -0.92 -6.76
CA GLY A 204 -11.76 -2.29 -7.22
C GLY A 204 -12.00 -2.47 -8.71
N LEU A 205 -12.96 -1.72 -9.29
CA LEU A 205 -13.35 -1.82 -10.69
C LEU A 205 -12.50 -0.95 -11.63
N LEU A 206 -12.01 0.20 -11.14
CA LEU A 206 -11.33 1.22 -11.94
C LEU A 206 -10.18 0.69 -12.81
N PRO A 207 -9.28 -0.21 -12.35
CA PRO A 207 -8.18 -0.70 -13.19
C PRO A 207 -8.61 -1.33 -14.52
N LYS A 208 -9.84 -1.83 -14.60
CA LYS A 208 -10.36 -2.49 -15.80
C LYS A 208 -11.48 -1.71 -16.49
N TYR A 209 -12.33 -1.05 -15.72
CA TYR A 209 -13.58 -0.45 -16.22
C TYR A 209 -13.57 1.08 -16.18
N PHE A 210 -12.40 1.72 -16.16
CA PHE A 210 -12.25 3.16 -16.00
C PHE A 210 -13.11 3.98 -16.98
N LYS A 211 -13.14 3.58 -18.26
CA LYS A 211 -13.86 4.29 -19.33
C LYS A 211 -15.37 4.04 -19.28
N GLU A 212 -15.81 2.99 -18.60
CA GLU A 212 -17.21 2.58 -18.56
C GLU A 212 -17.95 3.03 -17.31
N ILE A 213 -17.22 3.27 -16.22
CA ILE A 213 -17.81 3.85 -15.01
C ILE A 213 -18.01 5.35 -15.28
N PRO A 214 -19.25 5.88 -15.14
CA PRO A 214 -19.49 7.31 -15.25
C PRO A 214 -18.64 8.09 -14.24
N SER A 215 -17.94 9.13 -14.70
CA SER A 215 -17.09 9.97 -13.83
C SER A 215 -17.85 10.55 -12.65
N ASP A 216 -19.15 10.83 -12.83
CA ASP A 216 -20.01 11.38 -11.78
C ASP A 216 -20.15 10.45 -10.57
N LEU A 217 -19.79 9.17 -10.64
CA LEU A 217 -19.74 8.27 -9.48
C LEU A 217 -18.47 8.44 -8.64
N TYR A 218 -17.38 8.96 -9.22
CA TYR A 218 -16.08 9.07 -8.57
C TYR A 218 -15.46 10.47 -8.59
N THR A 219 -16.21 11.50 -8.98
CA THR A 219 -15.80 12.91 -8.88
C THR A 219 -16.74 13.67 -7.96
N TRP A 220 -16.21 14.46 -7.02
CA TRP A 220 -17.02 15.31 -6.14
C TRP A 220 -16.86 16.77 -6.55
N PRO A 221 -17.96 17.54 -6.63
CA PRO A 221 -17.89 18.97 -6.90
C PRO A 221 -17.38 19.73 -5.68
N LEU A 222 -16.77 20.89 -5.89
CA LEU A 222 -16.22 21.74 -4.83
C LEU A 222 -17.26 22.08 -3.75
N GLU A 223 -18.50 22.36 -4.15
CA GLU A 223 -19.58 22.73 -3.23
C GLU A 223 -19.93 21.59 -2.26
N PHE A 224 -19.76 20.34 -2.71
CA PHE A 224 -19.91 19.18 -1.84
C PHE A 224 -18.81 19.17 -0.77
N LEU A 225 -17.55 19.33 -1.18
CA LEU A 225 -16.41 19.32 -0.24
C LEU A 225 -16.46 20.48 0.77
N GLN A 226 -16.96 21.66 0.36
CA GLN A 226 -17.09 22.84 1.22
C GLN A 226 -18.20 22.73 2.27
N SER A 227 -19.28 22.02 1.95
CA SER A 227 -20.50 21.98 2.76
C SER A 227 -20.52 20.83 3.78
N HIS A 228 -19.51 19.96 3.77
CA HIS A 228 -19.49 18.76 4.60
C HIS A 228 -18.58 18.94 5.81
N ASP A 229 -19.19 18.88 7.00
CA ASP A 229 -18.50 18.96 8.30
C ASP A 229 -17.85 17.62 8.72
N ASP A 230 -18.12 16.53 7.99
CA ASP A 230 -17.57 15.21 8.31
C ASP A 230 -16.12 15.07 7.82
N VAL A 231 -15.20 15.24 8.76
CA VAL A 231 -13.75 15.12 8.54
C VAL A 231 -13.36 13.73 8.02
N LEU A 232 -14.03 12.66 8.45
CA LEU A 232 -13.71 11.30 8.04
C LEU A 232 -14.11 11.03 6.59
N LEU A 233 -15.27 11.54 6.15
CA LEU A 233 -15.66 11.43 4.75
C LEU A 233 -14.66 12.19 3.85
N VAL A 234 -14.29 13.41 4.22
CA VAL A 234 -13.32 14.21 3.44
C VAL A 234 -11.97 13.49 3.35
N ALA A 235 -11.46 12.94 4.48
CA ALA A 235 -10.26 12.09 4.46
C ALA A 235 -10.42 10.88 3.52
N GLY A 236 -11.56 10.20 3.56
CA GLY A 236 -11.86 9.06 2.68
C GLY A 236 -11.88 9.45 1.20
N ILE A 237 -12.40 10.64 0.86
CA ILE A 237 -12.39 11.16 -0.50
C ILE A 237 -10.96 11.51 -0.94
N LEU A 238 -10.14 12.13 -0.08
CA LEU A 238 -8.74 12.42 -0.39
C LEU A 238 -7.95 11.13 -0.65
N GLU A 239 -8.10 10.14 0.22
CA GLU A 239 -7.45 8.83 0.08
C GLU A 239 -7.92 8.11 -1.19
N PHE A 240 -9.22 8.18 -1.50
CA PHE A 240 -9.76 7.67 -2.77
C PHE A 240 -9.12 8.34 -3.98
N ASN A 241 -9.02 9.67 -3.98
CA ASN A 241 -8.42 10.44 -5.08
C ASN A 241 -6.93 10.11 -5.27
N LYS A 242 -6.20 9.90 -4.16
CA LYS A 242 -4.81 9.41 -4.18
C LYS A 242 -4.72 8.03 -4.84
N GLN A 243 -5.58 7.10 -4.43
CA GLN A 243 -5.59 5.75 -5.00
C GLN A 243 -6.06 5.72 -6.45
N LEU A 244 -7.01 6.59 -6.82
CA LEU A 244 -7.47 6.76 -8.19
C LEU A 244 -6.29 7.16 -9.09
N LEU A 245 -5.52 8.18 -8.73
CA LEU A 245 -4.31 8.60 -9.46
C LEU A 245 -3.23 7.52 -9.55
N GLY A 246 -3.12 6.66 -8.54
CA GLY A 246 -2.20 5.53 -8.56
C GLY A 246 -2.64 4.39 -9.49
N LYS A 247 -3.93 4.32 -9.83
CA LYS A 247 -4.54 3.22 -10.61
C LYS A 247 -4.91 3.60 -12.03
N ILE A 248 -5.18 4.87 -12.30
CA ILE A 248 -5.46 5.36 -13.65
C ILE A 248 -4.15 5.60 -14.39
N ASP A 249 -4.10 5.16 -15.64
CA ASP A 249 -3.04 5.58 -16.53
C ASP A 249 -3.41 6.95 -17.12
N LEU A 250 -2.64 7.99 -16.78
CA LEU A 250 -2.85 9.32 -17.33
C LEU A 250 -2.58 9.38 -18.85
N ASP A 251 -1.96 8.36 -19.45
CA ASP A 251 -1.80 8.25 -20.90
C ASP A 251 -3.11 7.90 -21.62
N GLU A 252 -4.11 7.41 -20.90
CA GLU A 252 -5.46 7.29 -21.41
C GLU A 252 -6.23 8.63 -21.31
N THR A 253 -7.35 8.73 -22.04
CA THR A 253 -8.22 9.91 -21.97
C THR A 253 -8.87 10.00 -20.59
N VAL A 254 -8.23 10.71 -19.67
CA VAL A 254 -8.77 11.00 -18.34
C VAL A 254 -9.92 12.00 -18.49
N PRO A 255 -11.10 11.72 -17.91
CA PRO A 255 -12.20 12.68 -17.94
C PRO A 255 -11.80 14.00 -17.29
N SER A 256 -12.07 15.12 -17.95
CA SER A 256 -11.72 16.47 -17.46
C SER A 256 -12.29 16.76 -16.06
N LYS A 257 -13.43 16.16 -15.71
CA LYS A 257 -14.03 16.24 -14.37
C LYS A 257 -13.11 15.70 -13.28
N VAL A 258 -12.33 14.66 -13.54
CA VAL A 258 -11.40 14.08 -12.56
C VAL A 258 -10.28 15.06 -12.26
N LEU A 259 -9.68 15.65 -13.31
CA LEU A 259 -8.65 16.66 -13.18
C LEU A 259 -9.18 17.88 -12.42
N ARG A 260 -10.39 18.33 -12.76
CA ARG A 260 -11.05 19.43 -12.06
C ARG A 260 -11.29 19.12 -10.58
N THR A 261 -11.73 17.91 -10.23
CA THR A 261 -11.90 17.52 -8.82
C THR A 261 -10.58 17.61 -8.04
N PHE A 262 -9.44 17.20 -8.61
CA PHE A 262 -8.15 17.39 -7.94
C PHE A 262 -7.80 18.87 -7.74
N GLN A 263 -8.05 19.69 -8.75
CA GLN A 263 -7.83 21.14 -8.67
C GLN A 263 -8.71 21.79 -7.61
N ASP A 264 -9.99 21.41 -7.56
CA ASP A 264 -10.97 21.88 -6.58
C ASP A 264 -10.55 21.51 -5.15
N ILE A 265 -10.08 20.27 -4.94
CA ILE A 265 -9.56 19.79 -3.64
C ILE A 265 -8.36 20.62 -3.19
N ILE A 266 -7.38 20.84 -4.07
CA ILE A 266 -6.16 21.60 -3.74
C ILE A 266 -6.52 23.06 -3.43
N THR A 267 -7.35 23.68 -4.27
CA THR A 267 -7.79 25.06 -4.08
C THR A 267 -8.54 25.22 -2.77
N LEU A 268 -9.48 24.31 -2.47
CA LEU A 268 -10.22 24.30 -1.22
C LEU A 268 -9.31 24.29 0.00
N TYR A 269 -8.28 23.44 -0.02
CA TYR A 269 -7.34 23.37 1.09
C TYR A 269 -6.53 24.66 1.22
N LEU A 270 -5.97 25.18 0.12
CA LEU A 270 -5.16 26.40 0.17
C LEU A 270 -5.95 27.60 0.70
N ASP A 271 -7.23 27.70 0.34
CA ASP A 271 -8.13 28.75 0.85
C ASP A 271 -8.43 28.61 2.36
N ASN A 272 -8.31 27.39 2.92
CA ASN A 272 -8.72 27.08 4.29
C ASN A 272 -7.59 26.57 5.20
N VAL A 273 -6.33 26.57 4.74
CA VAL A 273 -5.16 26.01 5.46
C VAL A 273 -4.95 26.63 6.85
N ALA A 274 -5.47 27.85 7.08
CA ALA A 274 -5.41 28.53 8.37
C ALA A 274 -6.44 28.03 9.40
N THR A 275 -7.35 27.11 9.03
CA THR A 275 -8.39 26.58 9.92
C THR A 275 -7.96 25.25 10.54
N GLU A 276 -8.27 25.02 11.83
CA GLU A 276 -7.82 23.85 12.59
C GLU A 276 -8.25 22.51 11.94
N ASN A 277 -9.44 22.46 11.35
CA ASN A 277 -9.98 21.23 10.74
C ASN A 277 -9.17 20.77 9.51
N PHE A 278 -8.54 21.68 8.77
CA PHE A 278 -7.80 21.33 7.56
C PHE A 278 -6.37 20.86 7.84
N GLN A 279 -5.83 21.16 9.03
CA GLN A 279 -4.51 20.66 9.42
C GLN A 279 -4.47 19.12 9.46
N PHE A 280 -5.58 18.46 9.80
CA PHE A 280 -5.71 17.00 9.80
C PHE A 280 -5.49 16.35 8.43
N PHE A 281 -5.70 17.10 7.34
CA PHE A 281 -5.59 16.58 5.97
C PHE A 281 -4.24 16.88 5.31
N THR A 282 -3.36 17.61 5.99
CA THR A 282 -2.08 18.08 5.44
C THR A 282 -1.27 16.95 4.80
N SER A 283 -1.07 15.84 5.52
CA SER A 283 -0.30 14.70 5.01
C SER A 283 -0.97 14.04 3.79
N LEU A 284 -2.29 13.81 3.85
CA LEU A 284 -3.06 13.21 2.74
C LEU A 284 -3.00 14.08 1.49
N LEU A 285 -3.08 15.40 1.65
CA LEU A 285 -3.01 16.33 0.52
C LEU A 285 -1.61 16.42 -0.06
N VAL A 286 -0.57 16.47 0.79
CA VAL A 286 0.83 16.41 0.34
C VAL A 286 1.05 15.14 -0.47
N GLU A 287 0.59 13.98 0.03
CA GLU A 287 0.69 12.71 -0.71
C GLU A 287 -0.08 12.72 -2.04
N LEU A 288 -1.27 13.33 -2.07
CA LEU A 288 -2.06 13.49 -3.28
C LEU A 288 -1.28 14.31 -4.33
N ILE A 289 -0.80 15.50 -3.96
CA ILE A 289 -0.04 16.39 -4.84
C ILE A 289 1.25 15.72 -5.30
N CYS A 290 1.98 15.05 -4.41
CA CYS A 290 3.20 14.32 -4.76
C CYS A 290 2.91 13.15 -5.72
N THR A 291 1.76 12.50 -5.58
CA THR A 291 1.33 11.44 -6.51
C THR A 291 0.98 12.01 -7.89
N MET A 292 0.28 13.16 -7.94
CA MET A 292 0.03 13.88 -9.19
C MET A 292 1.35 14.30 -9.87
N ALA A 293 2.28 14.90 -9.12
CA ALA A 293 3.58 15.33 -9.62
C ALA A 293 4.39 14.18 -10.24
N ARG A 294 4.43 13.02 -9.57
CA ARG A 294 5.10 11.82 -10.09
C ARG A 294 4.47 11.33 -11.40
N GLN A 295 3.14 11.29 -11.47
CA GLN A 295 2.42 10.89 -12.67
C GLN A 295 2.67 11.83 -13.85
N CYS A 296 2.93 13.12 -13.60
CA CYS A 296 3.33 14.08 -14.63
C CYS A 296 4.75 13.86 -15.18
N MET A 297 5.63 13.18 -14.44
CA MET A 297 7.03 12.94 -14.85
C MET A 297 7.21 11.69 -15.70
N VAL A 298 6.18 10.85 -15.83
CA VAL A 298 6.19 9.70 -16.72
C VAL A 298 6.10 10.19 -18.17
N PRO A 299 7.07 9.87 -19.06
CA PRO A 299 6.98 10.21 -20.48
C PRO A 299 6.03 9.25 -21.23
N PRO A 300 5.35 9.70 -22.31
CA PRO A 300 5.43 11.03 -22.92
C PRO A 300 4.51 12.07 -22.24
N MET A 301 4.85 13.36 -22.33
CA MET A 301 3.97 14.42 -21.82
C MET A 301 2.68 14.51 -22.66
N ASN A 302 1.51 14.33 -22.02
CA ASN A 302 0.20 14.38 -22.67
C ASN A 302 -0.64 15.57 -22.17
N GLU A 303 -1.84 15.75 -22.73
CA GLU A 303 -2.71 16.89 -22.39
C GLU A 303 -3.07 16.96 -20.90
N ALA A 304 -3.41 15.82 -20.26
CA ALA A 304 -3.76 15.78 -18.85
C ALA A 304 -2.57 16.19 -17.97
N ARG A 305 -1.37 15.67 -18.27
CA ARG A 305 -0.12 16.03 -17.56
C ARG A 305 0.23 17.51 -17.74
N HIS A 306 -0.02 18.08 -18.93
CA HIS A 306 0.12 19.52 -19.18
C HIS A 306 -0.86 20.35 -18.37
N GLN A 307 -2.15 19.96 -18.31
CA GLN A 307 -3.16 20.67 -17.53
C GLN A 307 -2.82 20.70 -16.04
N ILE A 308 -2.36 19.57 -15.48
CA ILE A 308 -1.90 19.50 -14.07
C ILE A 308 -0.70 20.44 -13.84
N THR A 309 0.30 20.39 -14.73
CA THR A 309 1.51 21.22 -14.62
C THR A 309 1.17 22.71 -14.71
N SER A 310 0.28 23.10 -15.63
CA SER A 310 -0.18 24.48 -15.78
C SER A 310 -0.94 24.95 -14.55
N PHE A 311 -1.85 24.13 -14.01
CA PHE A 311 -2.59 24.46 -12.80
C PHE A 311 -1.64 24.74 -11.62
N VAL A 312 -0.67 23.85 -11.35
CA VAL A 312 0.31 24.04 -10.27
C VAL A 312 1.11 25.34 -10.42
N LYS A 313 1.45 25.71 -11.66
CA LYS A 313 2.10 27.00 -11.96
C LYS A 313 1.18 28.19 -11.73
N GLU A 314 -0.08 28.10 -12.16
CA GLU A 314 -1.08 29.16 -12.05
C GLU A 314 -1.40 29.51 -10.58
N ILE A 315 -1.52 28.51 -9.72
CA ILE A 315 -1.73 28.72 -8.28
C ILE A 315 -0.44 29.05 -7.52
N GLU A 316 0.69 29.14 -8.20
CA GLU A 316 2.01 29.44 -7.64
C GLU A 316 2.40 28.53 -6.45
N LEU A 317 1.97 27.25 -6.47
CA LEU A 317 2.12 26.33 -5.33
C LEU A 317 3.58 26.14 -4.90
N CYS A 318 4.50 26.15 -5.87
CA CYS A 318 5.93 25.92 -5.65
C CYS A 318 6.76 27.22 -5.67
N LYS A 319 6.12 28.39 -5.51
CA LYS A 319 6.81 29.68 -5.47
C LYS A 319 7.24 30.01 -4.04
N VAL A 320 8.53 30.26 -3.85
CA VAL A 320 9.11 30.44 -2.50
C VAL A 320 8.47 31.60 -1.75
N SER A 321 8.12 32.70 -2.44
CA SER A 321 7.50 33.88 -1.81
C SER A 321 6.15 33.61 -1.14
N ASN A 322 5.48 32.50 -1.51
CA ASN A 322 4.16 32.15 -1.02
C ASN A 322 4.20 31.08 0.08
N MET A 323 5.38 30.51 0.36
CA MET A 323 5.55 29.39 1.28
C MET A 323 5.68 29.83 2.74
N ARG A 324 5.08 29.05 3.64
CA ARG A 324 5.23 29.13 5.09
C ARG A 324 6.10 27.96 5.55
N LEU A 325 7.34 28.29 5.90
CA LEU A 325 8.37 27.32 6.26
C LEU A 325 8.81 27.51 7.71
N GLU A 326 7.88 27.80 8.61
CA GLU A 326 8.18 28.10 10.01
C GLU A 326 8.50 26.83 10.79
N SER A 327 7.81 25.72 10.49
CA SER A 327 7.95 24.42 11.15
C SER A 327 8.24 23.29 10.14
N THR A 328 8.57 22.10 10.64
CA THR A 328 8.68 20.87 9.83
C THR A 328 7.33 20.20 9.60
N ASP A 329 6.31 20.58 10.36
CA ASP A 329 4.95 20.05 10.24
C ASP A 329 4.10 20.88 9.27
N ASP A 330 4.63 22.02 8.82
CA ASP A 330 3.97 22.89 7.84
C ASP A 330 3.79 22.17 6.50
N PHE A 331 2.61 22.39 5.90
CA PHE A 331 2.26 21.88 4.58
C PHE A 331 3.36 22.12 3.54
N ASP A 332 3.86 23.35 3.43
CA ASP A 332 4.85 23.71 2.40
C ASP A 332 6.17 22.98 2.62
N TYR A 333 6.59 22.81 3.87
CA TYR A 333 7.80 22.04 4.17
C TYR A 333 7.64 20.57 3.77
N GLN A 334 6.53 19.95 4.16
CA GLN A 334 6.24 18.55 3.83
C GLN A 334 6.13 18.35 2.32
N LEU A 335 5.46 19.28 1.63
CA LEU A 335 5.28 19.27 0.19
C LEU A 335 6.62 19.34 -0.54
N ILE A 336 7.43 20.36 -0.26
CA ILE A 336 8.70 20.57 -0.97
C ILE A 336 9.74 19.50 -0.60
N SER A 337 9.69 18.94 0.60
CA SER A 337 10.55 17.82 0.98
C SER A 337 10.19 16.50 0.26
N SER A 338 8.99 16.38 -0.30
CA SER A 338 8.44 15.10 -0.80
C SER A 338 8.09 15.09 -2.30
N ILE A 339 7.78 16.25 -2.88
CA ILE A 339 7.39 16.38 -4.29
C ILE A 339 8.52 15.91 -5.20
N ASP A 340 8.19 15.35 -6.37
CA ASP A 340 9.23 14.93 -7.32
C ASP A 340 10.12 16.11 -7.72
N ALA A 341 11.43 15.98 -7.52
CA ALA A 341 12.39 17.06 -7.76
C ALA A 341 12.46 17.48 -9.24
N ASN A 342 12.21 16.56 -10.19
CA ASN A 342 12.13 16.91 -11.60
C ASN A 342 10.85 17.69 -11.91
N PHE A 343 9.74 17.32 -11.26
CA PHE A 343 8.51 18.09 -11.36
C PHE A 343 8.69 19.49 -10.77
N LEU A 344 9.33 19.61 -9.60
CA LEU A 344 9.68 20.90 -9.00
C LEU A 344 10.53 21.76 -9.94
N GLN A 345 11.56 21.19 -10.57
CA GLN A 345 12.38 21.87 -11.58
C GLN A 345 11.58 22.30 -12.81
N LEU A 346 10.56 21.54 -13.21
CA LEU A 346 9.67 21.88 -14.32
C LEU A 346 8.72 23.05 -13.98
N VAL A 347 8.24 23.11 -12.72
CA VAL A 347 7.29 24.15 -12.29
C VAL A 347 7.97 25.42 -11.81
N ASN A 348 9.09 25.30 -11.12
CA ASN A 348 9.91 26.42 -10.65
C ASN A 348 11.41 26.13 -10.89
N PRO A 349 11.96 26.47 -12.08
CA PRO A 349 13.36 26.21 -12.38
C PRO A 349 14.35 27.06 -11.56
N ASN A 350 13.88 28.17 -10.97
CA ASN A 350 14.68 29.09 -10.18
C ASN A 350 14.56 28.82 -8.67
N PHE A 351 13.92 27.72 -8.26
CA PHE A 351 13.59 27.43 -6.87
C PHE A 351 14.80 27.57 -5.93
N VAL A 352 15.96 27.02 -6.30
CA VAL A 352 17.19 27.07 -5.46
C VAL A 352 17.62 28.51 -5.23
N ALA A 353 17.63 29.36 -6.28
CA ALA A 353 18.01 30.76 -6.18
C ALA A 353 17.02 31.56 -5.32
N GLU A 354 15.72 31.30 -5.47
CA GLU A 354 14.66 31.93 -4.65
C GLU A 354 14.73 31.49 -3.18
N PHE A 355 15.02 30.21 -2.93
CA PHE A 355 14.98 29.60 -1.60
C PHE A 355 16.19 29.96 -0.74
N TYR A 356 17.40 29.87 -1.30
CA TYR A 356 18.63 30.16 -0.56
C TYR A 356 19.08 31.63 -0.68
N GLY A 357 18.47 32.43 -1.57
CA GLY A 357 18.73 33.87 -1.68
C GLY A 357 20.17 34.26 -2.03
N GLY A 358 21.00 33.31 -2.47
CA GLY A 358 22.42 33.51 -2.79
C GLY A 358 23.40 33.11 -1.69
N ASP A 359 22.94 32.91 -0.45
CA ASP A 359 23.77 32.51 0.69
C ASP A 359 23.28 31.17 1.26
N PHE A 360 23.87 30.07 0.78
CA PHE A 360 23.67 28.75 1.38
C PHE A 360 24.39 28.72 2.74
N ASP A 361 23.70 29.11 3.80
CA ASP A 361 24.23 29.11 5.17
C ASP A 361 23.94 27.78 5.90
N ASP A 362 24.81 27.40 6.84
CA ASP A 362 24.68 26.25 7.76
C ASP A 362 23.31 26.22 8.44
N PHE A 363 22.69 27.39 8.65
CA PHE A 363 21.37 27.53 9.25
C PHE A 363 20.25 26.85 8.42
N TYR A 364 20.29 26.96 7.10
CA TYR A 364 19.27 26.38 6.22
C TYR A 364 19.36 24.85 6.17
N LEU A 365 20.58 24.30 6.14
CA LEU A 365 20.76 22.85 6.15
C LEU A 365 20.28 22.24 7.48
N LYS A 366 20.44 22.96 8.61
CA LYS A 366 20.00 22.48 9.92
C LYS A 366 18.49 22.43 10.09
N LEU A 367 17.76 23.43 9.60
CA LEU A 367 16.30 23.52 9.79
C LEU A 367 15.50 22.91 8.64
N LYS A 368 16.07 22.87 7.42
CA LYS A 368 15.34 22.51 6.18
C LYS A 368 16.06 21.43 5.36
N VAL A 369 16.68 20.49 6.05
CA VAL A 369 17.41 19.37 5.43
C VAL A 369 16.54 18.57 4.45
N GLY A 370 15.26 18.35 4.76
CA GLY A 370 14.35 17.55 3.92
C GLY A 370 14.18 18.12 2.51
N ILE A 371 14.03 19.44 2.42
CA ILE A 371 13.99 20.18 1.16
C ILE A 371 15.31 19.99 0.40
N THR A 372 16.44 20.19 1.08
CA THR A 372 17.76 20.03 0.45
C THR A 372 17.95 18.61 -0.09
N LEU A 373 17.61 17.58 0.69
CA LEU A 373 17.68 16.17 0.29
C LEU A 373 16.86 15.90 -0.98
N ASN A 374 15.69 16.54 -1.10
CA ASN A 374 14.87 16.40 -2.28
C ASN A 374 15.50 17.08 -3.51
N LEU A 375 15.95 18.34 -3.36
CA LEU A 375 16.57 19.11 -4.43
C LEU A 375 17.79 18.40 -5.03
N LEU A 376 18.61 17.75 -4.19
CA LEU A 376 19.79 17.00 -4.65
C LEU A 376 19.46 15.81 -5.57
N ARG A 377 18.20 15.36 -5.62
CA ARG A 377 17.76 14.27 -6.51
C ARG A 377 17.62 14.70 -7.97
N ASN A 378 17.61 16.00 -8.26
CA ASN A 378 17.58 16.54 -9.61
C ASN A 378 18.95 17.13 -9.99
N GLU A 379 19.41 16.86 -11.21
CA GLU A 379 20.74 17.27 -11.69
C GLU A 379 20.89 18.80 -11.77
N SER A 380 19.87 19.50 -12.29
CA SER A 380 19.90 20.97 -12.45
C SER A 380 19.92 21.70 -11.09
N PHE A 381 19.14 21.22 -10.13
CA PHE A 381 19.20 21.75 -8.77
C PHE A 381 20.52 21.41 -8.07
N PHE A 382 21.02 20.18 -8.23
CA PHE A 382 22.32 19.80 -7.69
C PHE A 382 23.45 20.70 -8.21
N ASP A 383 23.46 21.02 -9.51
CA ASP A 383 24.47 21.89 -10.10
C ASP A 383 24.50 23.30 -9.48
N GLN A 384 23.35 23.79 -9.02
CA GLN A 384 23.24 25.07 -8.32
C GLN A 384 23.68 24.97 -6.85
N ILE A 385 23.58 23.79 -6.21
CA ILE A 385 23.87 23.58 -4.79
C ILE A 385 25.31 23.09 -4.55
N LYS A 386 25.90 22.32 -5.47
CA LYS A 386 27.14 21.54 -5.24
C LYS A 386 28.34 22.35 -4.75
N SER A 387 28.48 23.61 -5.16
CA SER A 387 29.56 24.50 -4.69
C SER A 387 29.50 24.82 -3.21
N HIS A 388 28.32 24.68 -2.61
CA HIS A 388 28.08 24.93 -1.20
C HIS A 388 28.15 23.66 -0.34
N LEU A 389 28.20 22.47 -0.92
CA LEU A 389 28.31 21.23 -0.16
C LEU A 389 29.76 20.95 0.23
N THR A 390 30.20 21.48 1.37
CA THR A 390 31.53 21.21 1.93
C THR A 390 31.51 20.11 2.99
N PRO A 391 32.65 19.48 3.32
CA PRO A 391 32.72 18.53 4.42
C PRO A 391 32.27 19.12 5.76
N GLU A 392 32.55 20.40 6.00
CA GLU A 392 32.15 21.11 7.22
C GLU A 392 30.64 21.22 7.32
N ILE A 393 29.97 21.58 6.23
CA ILE A 393 28.52 21.70 6.13
C ILE A 393 27.83 20.34 6.33
N ILE A 394 28.38 19.25 5.78
CA ILE A 394 27.83 17.91 6.00
C ILE A 394 27.99 17.46 7.47
N LYS A 395 29.13 17.81 8.10
CA LYS A 395 29.37 17.53 9.51
C LYS A 395 28.55 18.43 10.45
N SER A 396 28.05 19.57 9.96
CA SER A 396 27.24 20.51 10.73
C SER A 396 25.75 20.11 10.79
N VAL A 397 25.33 19.10 10.03
CA VAL A 397 23.97 18.52 10.06
C VAL A 397 23.62 18.08 11.50
N PRO A 398 22.43 18.43 12.03
CA PRO A 398 22.12 18.29 13.46
C PRO A 398 22.17 16.87 14.00
N SER A 399 21.84 15.88 13.16
CA SER A 399 21.71 14.49 13.58
C SER A 399 22.41 13.53 12.61
N LEU A 400 22.85 12.41 13.16
CA LEU A 400 23.61 11.41 12.42
C LEU A 400 22.74 10.75 11.33
N ASP A 401 21.46 10.50 11.59
CA ASP A 401 20.52 9.95 10.61
C ASP A 401 20.37 10.86 9.38
N LEU A 402 20.24 12.18 9.59
CA LEU A 402 20.15 13.15 8.52
C LEU A 402 21.43 13.23 7.69
N ALA A 403 22.60 13.14 8.34
CA ALA A 403 23.88 13.06 7.65
C ALA A 403 23.96 11.81 6.77
N TYR A 404 23.54 10.64 7.27
CA TYR A 404 23.49 9.41 6.46
C TYR A 404 22.44 9.47 5.34
N ARG A 405 21.29 10.12 5.54
CA ARG A 405 20.31 10.37 4.48
C ARG A 405 20.91 11.24 3.36
N LEU A 406 21.66 12.28 3.72
CA LEU A 406 22.38 13.13 2.76
C LEU A 406 23.43 12.33 1.98
N ILE A 407 24.27 11.57 2.68
CA ILE A 407 25.27 10.69 2.06
C ILE A 407 24.60 9.66 1.13
N THR A 408 23.45 9.12 1.52
CA THR A 408 22.69 8.17 0.70
C THR A 408 22.21 8.83 -0.58
N VAL A 409 21.62 10.04 -0.53
CA VAL A 409 21.22 10.77 -1.74
C VAL A 409 22.42 11.05 -2.64
N LEU A 410 23.55 11.47 -2.06
CA LEU A 410 24.80 11.68 -2.81
C LEU A 410 25.38 10.38 -3.38
N SER A 411 25.09 9.23 -2.78
CA SER A 411 25.59 7.93 -3.24
C SER A 411 24.69 7.30 -4.31
N VAL A 412 23.38 7.52 -4.25
CA VAL A 412 22.41 6.81 -5.09
C VAL A 412 22.15 7.52 -6.42
N CYS A 413 22.24 8.85 -6.47
CA CYS A 413 21.91 9.59 -7.68
C CYS A 413 23.08 9.62 -8.69
N PRO A 414 22.82 9.37 -10.00
CA PRO A 414 23.87 9.35 -11.02
C PRO A 414 24.66 10.66 -11.19
N HIS A 415 24.08 11.80 -10.88
CA HIS A 415 24.77 13.10 -11.01
C HIS A 415 25.58 13.50 -9.77
N THR A 416 25.40 12.81 -8.63
CA THR A 416 26.01 13.22 -7.34
C THR A 416 27.16 12.32 -6.86
N TYR A 417 27.19 11.03 -7.23
CA TYR A 417 28.18 10.10 -6.64
C TYR A 417 29.64 10.47 -6.93
N LYS A 418 29.94 11.01 -8.13
CA LYS A 418 31.29 11.48 -8.46
C LYS A 418 31.73 12.62 -7.55
N PHE A 419 30.81 13.52 -7.22
CA PHE A 419 31.07 14.61 -6.30
C PHE A 419 31.36 14.08 -4.89
N LEU A 420 30.59 13.08 -4.41
CA LEU A 420 30.87 12.43 -3.14
C LEU A 420 32.27 11.82 -3.10
N LEU A 421 32.65 11.06 -4.12
CA LEU A 421 33.93 10.33 -4.16
C LEU A 421 35.15 11.24 -4.35
N HIS A 422 35.02 12.29 -5.16
CA HIS A 422 36.17 13.12 -5.54
C HIS A 422 36.26 14.44 -4.80
N SER A 423 35.12 15.05 -4.44
CA SER A 423 35.07 16.35 -3.76
C SER A 423 34.88 16.21 -2.24
N LEU A 424 34.37 15.06 -1.76
CA LEU A 424 34.09 14.82 -0.33
C LEU A 424 34.78 13.57 0.24
N PRO A 425 36.09 13.34 -0.03
CA PRO A 425 36.79 12.12 0.41
C PRO A 425 36.76 11.93 1.93
N SER A 426 36.82 13.01 2.71
CA SER A 426 36.76 12.91 4.17
C SER A 426 35.40 12.43 4.69
N ILE A 427 34.32 12.65 3.94
CA ILE A 427 32.98 12.17 4.29
C ILE A 427 32.88 10.68 3.98
N VAL A 428 33.38 10.24 2.82
CA VAL A 428 33.47 8.82 2.46
C VAL A 428 34.27 8.05 3.52
N VAL A 429 35.46 8.55 3.88
CA VAL A 429 36.28 7.93 4.90
C VAL A 429 35.58 7.95 6.27
N GLY A 430 35.03 9.08 6.70
CA GLY A 430 34.45 9.23 8.04
C GLY A 430 33.12 8.51 8.28
N TYR A 431 32.31 8.32 7.24
CA TYR A 431 30.94 7.79 7.37
C TYR A 431 30.73 6.46 6.65
N LEU A 432 31.45 6.18 5.56
CA LEU A 432 31.27 4.94 4.80
C LEU A 432 32.35 3.90 5.14
N ILE A 433 33.61 4.30 5.33
CA ILE A 433 34.72 3.37 5.61
C ILE A 433 34.93 3.23 7.13
N ASN A 434 35.41 4.30 7.77
CA ASN A 434 35.72 4.37 9.20
C ASN A 434 34.54 4.90 10.01
N ALA A 435 33.34 4.44 9.70
CA ALA A 435 32.15 4.86 10.42
C ALA A 435 32.30 4.66 11.94
N PRO A 436 31.58 5.44 12.76
CA PRO A 436 31.59 5.27 14.21
C PRO A 436 31.35 3.80 14.57
N SER A 437 32.21 3.24 15.42
CA SER A 437 32.29 1.80 15.71
C SER A 437 31.02 1.20 16.36
N GLU A 438 30.04 2.03 16.69
CA GLU A 438 28.78 1.64 17.35
C GLU A 438 27.57 2.28 16.65
N ILE A 439 27.29 1.90 15.40
CA ILE A 439 25.96 2.14 14.80
C ILE A 439 25.00 1.09 15.39
N SER A 440 24.29 1.44 16.46
CA SER A 440 23.20 0.62 17.02
C SER A 440 21.88 0.83 16.28
N ASP A 441 21.72 1.97 15.63
CA ASP A 441 20.51 2.36 14.91
C ASP A 441 20.36 1.57 13.61
N LYS A 442 19.23 0.87 13.47
CA LYS A 442 18.91 0.03 12.31
C LYS A 442 18.72 0.86 11.03
N GLU A 443 18.17 2.07 11.14
CA GLU A 443 17.95 2.94 9.99
C GLU A 443 19.28 3.45 9.45
N ILE A 444 20.15 3.98 10.32
CA ILE A 444 21.50 4.43 9.95
C ILE A 444 22.30 3.28 9.31
N TRP A 445 22.20 2.09 9.90
CA TRP A 445 22.80 0.88 9.34
C TRP A 445 22.31 0.60 7.92
N SER A 446 20.99 0.63 7.70
CA SER A 446 20.39 0.37 6.39
C SER A 446 20.79 1.40 5.34
N LEU A 447 20.84 2.69 5.71
CA LEU A 447 21.27 3.78 4.83
C LEU A 447 22.73 3.64 4.41
N ARG A 448 23.62 3.27 5.35
CA ARG A 448 25.03 3.02 5.04
C ARG A 448 25.20 1.81 4.11
N VAL A 449 24.49 0.70 4.37
CA VAL A 449 24.51 -0.47 3.49
C VAL A 449 24.04 -0.11 2.08
N LEU A 450 22.91 0.60 1.97
CA LEU A 450 22.37 1.05 0.68
C LEU A 450 23.36 1.95 -0.07
N SER A 451 24.02 2.87 0.63
CA SER A 451 25.05 3.75 0.06
C SER A 451 26.23 2.93 -0.49
N LEU A 452 26.76 2.00 0.30
CA LEU A 452 27.89 1.14 -0.09
C LEU A 452 27.53 0.23 -1.28
N GLU A 453 26.37 -0.45 -1.22
CA GLU A 453 25.90 -1.32 -2.30
C GLU A 453 25.70 -0.55 -3.59
N THR A 454 25.09 0.64 -3.52
CA THR A 454 24.84 1.45 -4.71
C THR A 454 26.13 1.99 -5.31
N LEU A 455 27.08 2.43 -4.49
CA LEU A 455 28.39 2.86 -5.00
C LEU A 455 29.13 1.70 -5.70
N LEU A 456 29.16 0.51 -5.09
CA LEU A 456 29.90 -0.65 -5.59
C LEU A 456 29.27 -1.33 -6.81
N HIS A 457 27.94 -1.31 -6.93
CA HIS A 457 27.22 -2.09 -7.92
C HIS A 457 26.36 -1.24 -8.88
N GLY A 458 26.06 0.01 -8.52
CA GLY A 458 25.22 0.90 -9.30
C GLY A 458 25.95 1.70 -10.38
N PHE A 459 27.28 1.81 -10.31
CA PHE A 459 28.08 2.66 -11.19
C PHE A 459 29.24 1.93 -11.86
N PRO A 460 29.80 2.47 -12.97
CA PRO A 460 30.92 1.85 -13.67
C PRO A 460 32.13 1.61 -12.75
N PRO A 461 32.72 0.40 -12.73
CA PRO A 461 33.81 0.07 -11.80
C PRO A 461 35.03 0.99 -11.86
N ARG A 462 35.32 1.57 -13.04
CA ARG A 462 36.46 2.48 -13.26
C ARG A 462 36.36 3.78 -12.47
N GLU A 463 35.17 4.16 -12.04
CA GLU A 463 34.95 5.41 -11.31
C GLU A 463 35.12 5.23 -9.79
N LEU A 464 35.29 3.98 -9.35
CA LEU A 464 35.62 3.60 -7.99
C LEU A 464 37.13 3.32 -7.81
N ASP A 465 37.94 3.62 -8.84
CA ASP A 465 39.38 3.41 -8.79
C ASP A 465 39.98 4.17 -7.59
N GLY A 466 40.60 3.42 -6.66
CA GLY A 466 41.12 3.94 -5.39
C GLY A 466 40.19 3.78 -4.18
N TRP A 467 38.89 3.60 -4.38
CA TRP A 467 37.90 3.43 -3.30
C TRP A 467 37.39 2.00 -3.15
N ARG A 468 37.40 1.24 -4.24
CA ARG A 468 36.67 -0.04 -4.34
C ARG A 468 36.99 -1.02 -3.20
N ASN A 469 38.26 -1.28 -2.92
CA ASN A 469 38.66 -2.26 -1.91
C ASN A 469 38.15 -1.86 -0.51
N GLU A 470 38.30 -0.59 -0.12
CA GLU A 470 37.91 -0.10 1.20
C GLU A 470 36.38 -0.09 1.38
N LEU A 471 35.64 0.25 0.32
CA LEU A 471 34.18 0.19 0.32
C LEU A 471 33.67 -1.26 0.38
N GLU A 472 34.28 -2.18 -0.38
CA GLU A 472 33.95 -3.62 -0.36
C GLU A 472 34.23 -4.21 1.03
N GLU A 473 35.39 -3.95 1.63
CA GLU A 473 35.74 -4.40 2.98
C GLU A 473 34.74 -3.89 4.02
N SER A 474 34.39 -2.60 3.95
CA SER A 474 33.39 -1.99 4.82
C SER A 474 32.01 -2.66 4.68
N LEU A 475 31.55 -2.91 3.45
CA LEU A 475 30.28 -3.60 3.20
C LEU A 475 30.28 -5.04 3.72
N LEU A 476 31.37 -5.78 3.51
CA LEU A 476 31.53 -7.15 4.01
C LEU A 476 31.51 -7.18 5.55
N LEU A 477 32.18 -6.24 6.20
CA LEU A 477 32.16 -6.10 7.65
C LEU A 477 30.75 -5.81 8.17
N MET A 478 29.96 -5.00 7.47
CA MET A 478 28.56 -4.79 7.84
C MET A 478 27.74 -6.07 7.64
N LYS A 479 27.77 -6.69 6.46
CA LYS A 479 26.95 -7.87 6.17
C LYS A 479 27.30 -9.08 7.06
N TYR A 480 28.58 -9.27 7.39
CA TYR A 480 29.08 -10.50 7.98
C TYR A 480 29.85 -10.33 9.29
N GLY A 481 30.22 -9.11 9.70
CA GLY A 481 31.06 -8.86 10.88
C GLY A 481 30.44 -9.29 12.22
N ARG A 482 29.11 -9.46 12.29
CA ARG A 482 28.46 -10.10 13.46
C ARG A 482 28.72 -11.61 13.54
N ASN A 483 28.97 -12.29 12.42
CA ASN A 483 29.29 -13.72 12.41
C ASN A 483 30.76 -14.02 12.76
N ILE A 484 31.66 -13.04 12.66
CA ILE A 484 33.10 -13.24 12.82
C ILE A 484 33.55 -13.06 14.28
N LYS A 485 32.84 -12.26 15.09
CA LYS A 485 33.18 -12.05 16.52
C LYS A 485 32.89 -13.26 17.43
N ASN A 486 32.19 -14.30 16.94
CA ASN A 486 31.85 -15.52 17.70
C ASN A 486 32.65 -16.77 17.29
N ILE A 487 33.61 -16.64 16.36
CA ILE A 487 34.52 -17.75 16.06
C ILE A 487 35.78 -17.54 16.91
N ASN A 488 35.75 -18.07 18.14
CA ASN A 488 37.00 -18.39 18.81
C ASN A 488 37.74 -19.40 17.92
N PRO A 489 38.97 -19.14 17.46
CA PRO A 489 39.76 -20.17 16.80
C PRO A 489 40.17 -21.19 17.86
N SER A 490 39.39 -22.27 18.00
CA SER A 490 39.88 -23.49 18.62
C SER A 490 40.84 -24.14 17.63
N VAL A 491 42.11 -23.75 17.72
CA VAL A 491 43.20 -24.51 17.12
C VAL A 491 43.33 -25.78 17.97
N ASP A 492 42.67 -26.85 17.55
CA ASP A 492 43.05 -28.20 17.97
C ASP A 492 44.42 -28.49 17.35
N ILE A 493 45.47 -28.31 18.16
CA ILE A 493 46.77 -28.87 17.85
C ILE A 493 46.63 -30.38 18.03
N ALA A 494 46.37 -31.08 16.93
CA ALA A 494 46.54 -32.53 16.86
C ALA A 494 48.03 -32.83 17.00
N HIS A 495 48.50 -32.99 18.24
CA HIS A 495 49.75 -33.68 18.50
C HIS A 495 49.55 -35.17 18.29
N GLU A 496 49.78 -35.63 17.06
CA GLU A 496 50.25 -36.98 16.79
C GLU A 496 51.36 -36.91 15.75
N THR A 497 52.61 -37.10 16.20
CA THR A 497 53.50 -38.06 15.55
C THR A 497 54.75 -38.34 16.42
N LEU A 498 54.84 -39.63 16.78
CA LEU A 498 55.97 -40.43 17.31
C LEU A 498 56.28 -40.38 18.81
#